data_AF-A0A927J8R2-F1
#
_entry.id   AF-A0A927J8R2-F1
#
_cell.length_a   1.000
_cell.length_b   1.000
_cell.length_c   1.000
_cell.angle_alpha   90.00
_cell.angle_beta   90.00
_cell.angle_gamma   90.00
#
_symmetry.space_group_name_H-M   'P 1'
#
loop_
_entity.id
_entity.type
_entity.pdbx_description
1 polymer ?
#
loop_
_entity_poly.entity_id
_entity_poly.type
_entity_poly.pdbx_seq_one_letter_code
_entity_poly.pdbx_strand_id
1 'polypeptide(L)'
;MTKKKISFNNFLKGLLYNDTSMAEYSLYVADYFEQKAYIKLFGEYEAKENNDEEVDDDEIYQMYLKMLESIKRQYPTLYKKMDKYIDENY
;
A
#
# COMPACT_ATOMS: atom_id res chain seq x y z
N MET A 1 -9.32 -2.91 20.49
CA MET A 1 -8.13 -2.03 20.50
C MET A 1 -8.33 -1.01 19.38
N THR A 2 -8.47 0.27 19.68
CA THR A 2 -8.61 1.30 18.63
C THR A 2 -7.23 1.49 17.99
N LYS A 3 -7.01 1.00 16.75
CA LYS A 3 -5.78 1.28 16.00
C LYS A 3 -5.59 2.81 15.99
N LYS A 4 -4.47 3.32 16.52
CA LYS A 4 -4.16 4.76 16.45
C LYS A 4 -3.97 5.13 14.97
N LYS A 5 -4.64 6.19 14.51
CA LYS A 5 -4.48 6.67 13.14
C LYS A 5 -3.05 7.17 12.93
N ILE A 6 -2.34 6.59 11.95
CA ILE A 6 -0.99 7.02 11.57
C ILE A 6 -1.09 8.43 10.97
N SER A 7 -0.14 9.32 11.28
CA SER A 7 -0.10 10.65 10.65
C SER A 7 0.39 10.53 9.21
N PHE A 8 -0.05 11.42 8.30
CA PHE A 8 0.38 11.34 6.91
C PHE A 8 1.90 11.40 6.73
N ASN A 9 2.60 12.23 7.51
CA ASN A 9 4.07 12.30 7.43
C ASN A 9 4.75 11.01 7.93
N ASN A 10 4.19 10.35 8.95
CA ASN A 10 4.71 9.06 9.39
C ASN A 10 4.41 7.96 8.39
N PHE A 11 3.25 8.03 7.72
CA PHE A 11 2.91 7.16 6.60
C PHE A 11 3.92 7.32 5.46
N LEU A 12 4.19 8.54 5.00
CA LEU A 12 5.18 8.78 3.94
C LEU A 12 6.54 8.19 4.30
N LYS A 13 7.05 8.47 5.50
CA LYS A 13 8.33 7.91 5.98
C LYS A 13 8.34 6.39 6.03
N GLY A 14 7.18 5.75 6.20
CA GLY A 14 7.04 4.30 6.21
C GLY A 14 6.91 3.65 4.84
N LEU A 15 6.71 4.42 3.76
CA LEU A 15 6.50 3.84 2.41
C LEU A 15 7.75 3.24 1.79
N LEU A 16 8.94 3.65 2.20
CA LEU A 16 10.20 3.38 1.50
C LEU A 16 11.15 2.53 2.34
N TYR A 17 10.62 1.56 3.10
CA TYR A 17 11.48 0.60 3.79
C TYR A 17 12.13 -0.35 2.77
N ASN A 18 13.45 -0.53 2.88
CA ASN A 18 14.30 -1.04 1.81
C ASN A 18 14.17 -2.55 1.48
N ASP A 19 13.29 -3.29 2.14
CA ASP A 19 13.16 -4.75 1.96
C ASP A 19 11.69 -5.22 2.03
N THR A 20 10.74 -4.31 1.78
CA THR A 20 9.29 -4.60 1.83
C THR A 20 8.82 -5.23 0.51
N SER A 21 8.10 -6.35 0.58
CA SER A 21 7.52 -7.00 -0.61
C SER A 21 6.45 -6.14 -1.27
N MET A 22 6.10 -6.43 -2.53
CA MET A 22 5.03 -5.70 -3.21
C MET A 22 3.68 -5.87 -2.48
N ALA A 23 3.42 -7.05 -1.90
CA ALA A 23 2.19 -7.30 -1.13
C ALA A 23 2.15 -6.48 0.16
N GLU A 24 3.22 -6.50 0.96
CA GLU A 24 3.30 -5.75 2.23
C GLU A 24 3.21 -4.24 1.97
N TYR A 25 3.93 -3.75 0.95
CA TYR A 25 3.88 -2.35 0.53
C TYR A 25 2.46 -1.94 0.12
N SER A 26 1.81 -2.77 -0.70
CA SER A 26 0.44 -2.52 -1.16
C SER A 26 -0.56 -2.54 -0.02
N LEU A 27 -0.41 -3.46 0.95
CA LEU A 27 -1.22 -3.55 2.16
C LEU A 27 -1.07 -2.29 3.02
N TYR A 28 0.15 -1.79 3.19
CA TYR A 28 0.40 -0.59 3.96
C TYR A 28 -0.33 0.64 3.40
N VAL A 29 -0.28 0.82 2.07
CA VAL A 29 -1.02 1.86 1.37
C VAL A 29 -2.54 1.66 1.52
N ALA A 30 -3.02 0.43 1.38
CA ALA A 30 -4.44 0.10 1.51
C ALA A 30 -5.00 0.39 2.91
N ASP A 31 -4.27 0.03 3.98
CA ASP A 31 -4.66 0.28 5.38
C ASP A 31 -4.73 1.79 5.66
N TYR A 32 -3.73 2.56 5.21
CA TYR A 32 -3.69 4.01 5.43
C TYR A 32 -4.87 4.75 4.76
N PHE A 33 -5.20 4.39 3.52
CA PHE A 33 -6.32 4.99 2.77
C PHE A 33 -7.66 4.28 3.00
N GLU A 34 -7.74 3.39 3.99
CA GLU A 34 -8.95 2.67 4.39
C GLU A 34 -9.63 1.91 3.22
N GLN A 35 -8.86 1.41 2.26
CA GLN A 35 -9.35 0.69 1.07
C GLN A 35 -9.69 -0.77 1.41
N LYS A 36 -10.76 -1.00 2.18
CA LYS A 36 -11.11 -2.29 2.81
C LYS A 36 -11.04 -3.52 1.91
N ALA A 37 -11.50 -3.42 0.67
CA ALA A 37 -11.45 -4.53 -0.29
C ALA A 37 -10.00 -4.93 -0.60
N TYR A 38 -9.12 -3.95 -0.78
CA TYR A 38 -7.71 -4.15 -1.07
C TYR A 38 -6.92 -4.56 0.17
N ILE A 39 -7.28 -4.09 1.37
CA ILE A 39 -6.68 -4.55 2.63
C ILE A 39 -6.81 -6.07 2.74
N LYS A 40 -8.00 -6.61 2.44
CA LYS A 40 -8.21 -8.05 2.47
C LYS A 40 -7.35 -8.77 1.43
N LEU A 41 -7.36 -8.30 0.18
CA LEU A 41 -6.61 -8.93 -0.91
C LEU A 41 -5.11 -8.93 -0.63
N PHE A 42 -4.51 -7.78 -0.35
CA PHE A 42 -3.07 -7.70 -0.10
C PHE A 42 -2.64 -8.44 1.17
N GLY A 43 -3.49 -8.48 2.20
CA GLY A 43 -3.24 -9.31 3.39
C GLY A 43 -3.23 -10.81 3.10
N GLU A 44 -3.99 -11.27 2.10
CA GLU A 44 -3.93 -12.67 1.65
C GLU A 44 -2.61 -12.96 0.90
N TYR A 45 -2.11 -12.03 0.07
CA TYR A 45 -0.81 -12.18 -0.60
C TYR A 45 0.37 -12.11 0.39
N GLU A 46 0.35 -11.16 1.32
CA GLU A 46 1.36 -11.05 2.39
C GLU A 46 1.41 -12.33 3.24
N ALA A 47 0.25 -12.92 3.55
CA ALA A 47 0.20 -14.19 4.28
C ALA A 47 0.79 -15.36 3.48
N LYS A 48 0.57 -15.40 2.16
CA LYS A 48 1.16 -16.41 1.27
C LYS A 48 2.68 -16.29 1.21
N GLU A 49 3.20 -15.08 1.00
CA GLU A 49 4.64 -14.81 1.01
C GLU A 49 5.29 -15.26 2.32
N ASN A 50 4.67 -14.93 3.46
CA ASN A 50 5.16 -15.33 4.78
C ASN A 50 5.11 -16.85 5.04
N ASN A 51 4.34 -17.60 4.25
CA ASN A 51 4.27 -19.06 4.29
C ASN A 51 5.15 -19.72 3.21
N ASP A 52 6.05 -18.97 2.57
CA ASP A 52 6.88 -19.41 1.44
C ASP A 52 6.06 -19.95 0.26
N GLU A 53 4.81 -19.50 0.10
CA GLU A 53 3.96 -19.81 -1.06
C GLU A 53 4.30 -18.87 -2.23
N GLU A 54 4.22 -19.39 -3.45
CA GLU A 54 4.46 -18.61 -4.66
C GLU A 54 3.35 -17.57 -4.87
N VAL A 55 3.76 -16.32 -5.08
CA VAL A 55 2.89 -15.20 -5.44
C VAL A 55 3.36 -14.56 -6.73
N ASP A 56 2.42 -14.04 -7.50
CA ASP A 56 2.70 -13.32 -8.74
C ASP A 56 2.76 -11.81 -8.47
N ASP A 57 3.99 -11.27 -8.45
CA ASP A 57 4.24 -9.84 -8.25
C ASP A 57 3.56 -8.97 -9.32
N ASP A 58 3.40 -9.46 -10.56
CA ASP A 58 2.72 -8.72 -11.62
C ASP A 58 1.23 -8.60 -11.32
N GLU A 59 0.60 -9.66 -10.80
CA GLU A 59 -0.79 -9.63 -10.36
C GLU A 59 -0.99 -8.60 -9.24
N ILE A 60 -0.12 -8.64 -8.21
CA ILE A 60 -0.16 -7.71 -7.08
C ILE A 60 0.01 -6.27 -7.58
N TYR A 61 0.94 -6.03 -8.50
CA TYR A 61 1.18 -4.72 -9.08
C TYR A 61 -0.04 -4.19 -9.85
N GLN A 62 -0.70 -5.02 -10.67
CA GLN A 62 -1.92 -4.61 -11.37
C GLN A 62 -3.07 -4.28 -10.42
N MET A 63 -3.21 -5.02 -9.31
CA MET A 63 -4.19 -4.69 -8.27
C MET A 63 -3.84 -3.37 -7.58
N TYR A 64 -2.56 -3.14 -7.29
CA TYR A 64 -2.07 -1.91 -6.68
C TYR A 64 -2.40 -0.69 -7.56
N LEU A 65 -2.17 -0.77 -8.87
CA LEU A 65 -2.53 0.30 -9.80
C LEU A 65 -4.04 0.62 -9.77
N LYS A 66 -4.91 -0.40 -9.74
CA LYS A 66 -6.37 -0.20 -9.61
C LYS A 66 -6.75 0.45 -8.29
N MET A 67 -6.07 0.09 -7.20
CA MET A 67 -6.25 0.74 -5.91
C MET A 67 -5.84 2.22 -5.96
N LEU A 68 -4.70 2.53 -6.59
CA LEU A 68 -4.23 3.92 -6.74
C LEU A 68 -5.22 4.78 -7.52
N GLU A 69 -5.89 4.24 -8.55
CA GLU A 69 -6.95 4.98 -9.24
C GLU A 69 -8.12 5.33 -8.32
N SER A 70 -8.55 4.39 -7.46
CA SER A 70 -9.58 4.62 -6.44
C SER A 70 -9.16 5.71 -5.46
N ILE A 71 -7.93 5.60 -4.93
CA ILE A 71 -7.36 6.56 -3.97
C ILE A 71 -7.24 7.95 -4.61
N LYS A 72 -6.77 8.04 -5.86
CA LYS A 72 -6.65 9.31 -6.59
C LYS A 72 -7.98 10.03 -6.74
N ARG A 73 -9.08 9.29 -6.94
CA ARG A 73 -10.44 9.85 -7.03
C ARG A 73 -10.97 10.30 -5.66
N GLN A 74 -10.76 9.50 -4.61
CA GLN A 74 -11.30 9.79 -3.27
C GLN A 74 -10.47 10.82 -2.49
N TYR A 75 -9.14 10.79 -2.65
CA TYR A 75 -8.16 11.56 -1.87
C TYR A 75 -7.10 12.25 -2.75
N PRO A 76 -7.49 13.07 -3.74
CA PRO A 76 -6.58 13.59 -4.77
C PRO A 76 -5.38 14.38 -4.19
N THR A 77 -5.60 15.15 -3.12
CA THR A 77 -4.54 15.96 -2.49
C THR A 77 -3.53 15.09 -1.74
N LEU A 78 -4.00 14.07 -1.01
CA LEU A 78 -3.11 13.17 -0.28
C LEU A 78 -2.35 12.26 -1.25
N TYR A 79 -3.03 11.74 -2.26
CA TYR A 79 -2.41 10.97 -3.34
C TYR A 79 -1.27 11.75 -4.00
N LYS A 80 -1.50 13.01 -4.44
CA LYS A 80 -0.45 13.83 -5.07
C LYS A 80 0.78 14.02 -4.19
N LYS A 81 0.60 14.13 -2.86
CA LYS A 81 1.72 14.27 -1.93
C LYS A 81 2.50 12.96 -1.77
N MET A 82 1.80 11.82 -1.76
CA MET A 82 2.41 10.50 -1.72
C MET A 82 3.18 10.21 -3.01
N ASP A 83 2.55 10.44 -4.16
CA ASP A 83 3.11 10.25 -5.50
C ASP A 83 4.39 11.07 -5.68
N LYS A 84 4.34 12.37 -5.33
CA LYS A 84 5.51 13.23 -5.29
C LYS A 84 6.59 12.73 -4.34
N TYR A 85 6.22 12.24 -3.17
CA TYR A 85 7.18 11.72 -2.20
C TYR A 85 7.89 10.47 -2.71
N ILE A 86 7.19 9.57 -3.40
CA ILE A 86 7.79 8.39 -4.04
C ILE A 86 8.77 8.83 -5.13
N ASP A 87 8.34 9.73 -6.04
CA ASP A 87 9.16 10.27 -7.14
C ASP A 87 10.43 11.00 -6.65
N GLU A 88 10.39 11.65 -5.49
CA GLU A 88 11.55 12.34 -4.91
C GLU A 88 12.55 11.40 -4.21
N ASN A 89 12.20 10.13 -3.97
CA ASN A 89 13.00 9.21 -3.15
C ASN A 89 13.28 7.84 -3.81
N TYR A 90 12.84 7.62 -5.06
CA TYR A 90 13.20 6.48 -5.93
C TYR A 90 14.01 6.97 -7.13
#